data_AF-A0A087U815-F1
#
_entry.id   AF-A0A087U815-F1
#
_cell.length_a   1.000
_cell.length_b   1.000
_cell.length_c   1.000
_cell.angle_alpha   90.00
_cell.angle_beta   90.00
_cell.angle_gamma   90.00
#
_symmetry.space_group_name_H-M   'P 1'
#
loop_
_entity.id
_entity.type
_entity.pdbx_description
1 polymer ?
#
loop_
_entity_poly.entity_id
_entity_poly.type
_entity_poly.pdbx_seq_one_letter_code
_entity_poly.pdbx_strand_id
1 'polypeptide(L)'
;MNRPRLEVPRELTSLLLDFTVNVLLEKPADIVDYAVSYFTKLRDEGRTNNREQSVPIPSVTCEDDDVLSEDDEMEEPPVRKSANQYSRRKSVFAEQYNPEDDEDDDVERIIYPKSDEQRQRLGEAVRNILLFRSLDLQQMQEVLDAMFERKVKPGDIVIKQGDDGDNFYVIDSGVYHIYVDTDQEKNKLVGKYDNAGSFGELALMYNMPRAATIEAVTEGSLWAMNRQTFRRIVLKSAFKKRKEYENLLNGVPMLQTLE
;
A
#
# COMPACT_ATOMS: atom_id res chain seq x y z
N MET A 1 62.07 -9.81 1.53
CA MET A 1 60.68 -9.89 1.04
C MET A 1 60.26 -11.36 1.06
N ASN A 2 59.41 -11.76 2.00
CA ASN A 2 58.84 -13.11 2.01
C ASN A 2 57.36 -12.96 2.38
N ARG A 3 56.47 -12.96 1.38
CA ARG A 3 55.03 -12.99 1.62
C ARG A 3 54.65 -14.44 1.92
N PRO A 4 54.00 -14.75 3.05
CA PRO A 4 53.50 -16.09 3.30
C PRO A 4 52.48 -16.48 2.22
N ARG A 5 52.59 -17.70 1.67
CA ARG A 5 51.57 -18.27 0.79
C ARG A 5 50.31 -18.50 1.62
N LEU A 6 49.29 -17.68 1.39
CA LEU A 6 47.98 -17.82 2.02
C LEU A 6 47.22 -18.92 1.28
N GLU A 7 47.08 -20.10 1.88
CA GLU A 7 46.17 -21.14 1.39
C GLU A 7 44.77 -20.81 1.91
N VAL A 8 43.86 -20.48 1.00
CA VAL A 8 42.46 -20.18 1.34
C VAL A 8 41.71 -21.48 1.58
N PRO A 9 41.08 -21.68 2.76
CA PRO A 9 40.25 -22.85 3.01
C PRO A 9 39.12 -22.96 1.99
N ARG A 10 38.90 -24.17 1.44
CA ARG A 10 37.82 -24.40 0.46
C ARG A 10 36.44 -24.09 1.04
N GLU A 11 36.24 -24.35 2.33
CA GLU A 11 35.02 -24.05 3.07
C GLU A 11 34.70 -22.55 3.14
N LEU A 12 35.73 -21.71 3.26
CA LEU A 12 35.55 -20.26 3.22
C LEU A 12 35.11 -19.79 1.82
N THR A 13 35.62 -20.46 0.78
CA THR A 13 35.31 -20.11 -0.60
C THR A 13 33.86 -20.47 -0.95
N SER A 14 33.39 -21.65 -0.53
CA SER A 14 31.99 -22.06 -0.72
C SER A 14 31.02 -21.17 0.06
N LEU A 15 31.34 -20.89 1.32
CA LEU A 15 30.50 -20.05 2.19
C LEU A 15 30.30 -18.64 1.61
N LEU A 16 31.38 -18.00 1.17
CA LEU A 16 31.30 -16.67 0.59
C LEU A 16 30.63 -16.67 -0.78
N LEU A 17 30.79 -17.75 -1.57
CA LEU A 17 30.11 -17.90 -2.85
C LEU A 17 28.59 -17.98 -2.65
N ASP A 18 28.12 -18.81 -1.72
CA ASP A 18 26.70 -18.97 -1.41
C ASP A 18 26.07 -17.69 -0.87
N PHE A 19 26.79 -16.97 -0.01
CA PHE A 19 26.37 -15.64 0.43
C PHE A 19 26.23 -14.67 -0.76
N THR A 20 27.21 -14.65 -1.65
CA THR A 20 27.23 -13.75 -2.81
C THR A 20 26.06 -14.05 -3.77
N VAL A 21 25.75 -15.32 -4.01
CA VAL A 21 24.59 -15.71 -4.84
C VAL A 21 23.28 -15.20 -4.24
N ASN A 22 23.10 -15.31 -2.92
CA ASN A 22 21.89 -14.85 -2.24
C ASN A 22 21.76 -13.31 -2.28
N VAL A 23 22.86 -12.57 -2.15
CA VAL A 23 22.87 -11.11 -2.34
C VAL A 23 22.44 -10.72 -3.77
N LEU A 24 22.90 -11.45 -4.79
CA LEU A 24 22.54 -11.18 -6.18
C LEU A 24 21.07 -11.51 -6.50
N LEU A 25 20.50 -12.51 -5.84
CA LEU A 25 19.09 -12.91 -6.01
C LEU A 25 18.14 -11.93 -5.30
N GLU A 26 18.40 -11.61 -4.04
CA GLU A 26 17.48 -10.83 -3.21
C GLU A 26 17.67 -9.32 -3.33
N LYS A 27 18.82 -8.88 -3.87
CA LYS A 27 19.17 -7.46 -4.09
C LYS A 27 18.83 -6.56 -2.89
N PRO A 28 19.38 -6.84 -1.70
CA PRO A 28 19.11 -6.06 -0.50
C PRO A 28 19.61 -4.62 -0.64
N ALA A 29 18.89 -3.67 -0.04
CA ALA A 29 19.26 -2.26 -0.04
C ALA A 29 20.53 -1.98 0.81
N ASP A 30 20.75 -2.76 1.87
CA ASP A 30 21.95 -2.75 2.69
C ASP A 30 22.56 -4.16 2.78
N ILE A 31 23.77 -4.31 2.26
CA ILE A 31 24.47 -5.59 2.18
C ILE A 31 25.05 -6.00 3.56
N VAL A 32 25.37 -5.05 4.43
CA VAL A 32 26.00 -5.32 5.72
C VAL A 32 24.98 -5.91 6.70
N ASP A 33 23.81 -5.28 6.81
CA ASP A 33 22.71 -5.83 7.62
C ASP A 33 22.24 -7.18 7.08
N TYR A 34 22.21 -7.32 5.75
CA TYR A 34 21.92 -8.59 5.12
C TYR A 34 22.95 -9.67 5.49
N ALA A 35 24.25 -9.36 5.44
CA ALA A 35 25.30 -10.29 5.86
C ALA A 35 25.12 -10.75 7.31
N VAL A 36 24.84 -9.82 8.24
CA VAL A 36 24.62 -10.14 9.65
C VAL A 36 23.46 -11.12 9.81
N SER A 37 22.33 -10.85 9.16
CA SER A 37 21.15 -11.74 9.21
C SER A 37 21.40 -13.10 8.55
N TYR A 38 22.04 -13.13 7.39
CA TYR A 38 22.35 -14.35 6.64
C TYR A 38 23.25 -15.29 7.44
N PHE A 39 24.38 -14.79 7.96
CA PHE A 39 25.31 -15.63 8.74
C PHE A 39 24.75 -16.02 10.12
N THR A 40 23.90 -15.17 10.72
CA THR A 40 23.20 -15.53 11.97
C THR A 40 22.24 -16.69 11.73
N LYS A 41 21.45 -16.65 10.65
CA LYS A 41 20.53 -17.73 10.27
C LYS A 41 21.28 -19.02 9.96
N LEU A 42 22.36 -18.94 9.17
CA LEU A 42 23.18 -20.09 8.81
C LEU A 42 23.82 -20.77 10.03
N ARG A 43 24.22 -19.98 11.04
CA ARG A 43 24.75 -20.49 12.32
C ARG A 43 23.67 -21.22 13.12
N ASP A 44 22.45 -20.70 13.14
CA ASP A 44 21.35 -21.28 13.92
C ASP A 44 20.85 -22.59 13.28
N GLU A 45 20.83 -22.69 11.94
CA GLU A 45 20.57 -23.93 11.19
C GLU A 45 21.63 -25.01 11.45
N GLY A 46 22.89 -24.61 11.62
CA GLY A 46 23.96 -25.52 12.05
C GLY A 46 23.81 -26.04 13.49
N ARG A 47 23.14 -25.27 14.37
CA ARG A 47 22.87 -25.66 15.75
C ARG A 47 21.66 -26.60 15.88
N THR A 48 20.64 -26.44 15.04
CA THR A 48 19.48 -27.33 15.02
C THR A 48 19.84 -28.74 14.56
N ASN A 49 20.72 -28.88 13.57
CA ASN A 49 21.17 -30.19 13.07
C ASN A 49 21.99 -30.99 14.11
N ASN A 50 22.60 -30.34 15.11
CA ASN A 50 23.34 -31.01 16.18
C ASN A 50 22.46 -31.45 17.36
N ARG A 51 21.18 -31.05 17.40
CA ARG A 51 20.24 -31.38 18.49
C ARG A 51 19.35 -32.60 18.21
N GLU A 52 19.41 -33.18 17.02
CA GLU A 52 18.55 -34.29 16.60
C GLU A 52 19.07 -35.71 16.97
N GLN A 53 20.21 -35.81 17.67
CA GLN A 53 20.69 -37.08 18.27
C GLN A 53 20.29 -37.23 19.75
N SER A 54 18.99 -37.20 20.05
CA SER A 54 18.45 -37.82 21.26
C SER A 54 16.97 -38.17 21.06
N VAL A 55 16.66 -39.45 21.22
CA VAL A 55 15.38 -40.13 20.91
C VAL A 55 14.21 -39.66 21.80
N PRO A 56 12.94 -39.69 21.34
CA PRO A 56 11.79 -39.02 21.99
C PRO A 56 10.85 -39.96 22.77
N ILE A 57 9.79 -39.41 23.41
CA ILE A 57 8.44 -39.94 23.77
C ILE A 57 8.01 -39.51 25.21
N PRO A 58 6.73 -39.15 25.54
CA PRO A 58 5.73 -38.32 24.86
C PRO A 58 4.99 -37.31 25.81
N SER A 59 4.07 -36.55 25.23
CA SER A 59 3.03 -35.69 25.82
C SER A 59 2.40 -36.10 27.16
N VAL A 60 2.38 -35.17 28.14
CA VAL A 60 1.37 -35.06 29.21
C VAL A 60 1.10 -33.58 29.50
N THR A 61 -0.18 -33.22 29.51
CA THR A 61 -0.76 -31.97 30.02
C THR A 61 -0.67 -31.89 31.55
N CYS A 62 -0.33 -30.75 32.12
CA CYS A 62 -0.86 -30.31 33.41
C CYS A 62 -0.48 -28.86 33.73
N GLU A 63 -1.44 -28.20 34.37
CA GLU A 63 -1.45 -26.86 34.92
C GLU A 63 -0.52 -26.70 36.15
N ASP A 64 -0.15 -25.45 36.41
CA ASP A 64 0.27 -24.80 37.68
C ASP A 64 1.24 -25.52 38.63
N ASP A 65 2.41 -24.91 38.89
CA ASP A 65 2.75 -24.30 40.19
C ASP A 65 4.19 -23.73 40.24
N ASP A 66 4.33 -22.66 41.03
CA ASP A 66 5.49 -21.80 41.29
C ASP A 66 6.79 -22.51 41.72
N VAL A 67 7.96 -22.04 41.22
CA VAL A 67 9.19 -21.90 42.03
C VAL A 67 10.08 -20.76 41.50
N LEU A 68 10.32 -19.77 42.37
CA LEU A 68 11.32 -18.71 42.25
C LEU A 68 12.76 -19.25 42.37
N SER A 69 13.67 -18.78 41.52
CA SER A 69 15.11 -18.71 41.85
C SER A 69 15.70 -17.41 41.32
N GLU A 70 16.17 -16.57 42.24
CA GLU A 70 16.94 -15.35 42.01
C GLU A 70 18.39 -15.67 41.58
N ASP A 71 19.04 -14.66 41.00
CA ASP A 71 20.47 -14.51 40.66
C ASP A 71 20.96 -15.02 39.29
N ASP A 72 21.16 -14.11 38.33
CA ASP A 72 22.49 -13.50 38.07
C ASP A 72 22.35 -12.38 37.01
N GLU A 73 22.87 -11.18 37.32
CA GLU A 73 22.84 -10.00 36.46
C GLU A 73 23.84 -10.14 35.30
N MET A 74 23.34 -10.39 34.08
CA MET A 74 24.10 -10.13 32.85
C MET A 74 23.26 -9.24 31.95
N GLU A 75 23.54 -7.93 31.99
CA GLU A 75 22.90 -6.91 31.17
C GLU A 75 23.34 -7.12 29.70
N GLU A 76 22.60 -7.95 28.95
CA GLU A 76 22.77 -8.03 27.50
C GLU A 76 22.47 -6.66 26.89
N PRO A 77 23.36 -6.09 26.05
CA PRO A 77 23.11 -4.81 25.42
C PRO A 77 21.84 -4.93 24.56
N PRO A 78 20.90 -3.96 24.64
CA PRO A 78 19.60 -4.09 23.99
C PRO A 78 19.81 -4.25 22.48
N VAL A 79 19.47 -5.44 21.97
CA VAL A 79 19.41 -5.70 20.53
C VAL A 79 18.40 -4.72 19.96
N ARG A 80 18.87 -3.71 19.23
CA ARG A 80 18.01 -2.81 18.44
C ARG A 80 17.43 -3.60 17.26
N LYS A 81 16.49 -4.50 17.55
CA LYS A 81 15.64 -5.09 16.52
C LYS A 81 14.84 -3.93 15.94
N SER A 82 14.98 -3.68 14.65
CA SER A 82 14.14 -2.72 13.93
C SER A 82 12.69 -2.96 14.33
N ALA A 83 12.04 -1.95 14.91
CA ALA A 83 10.70 -2.03 15.50
C ALA A 83 9.63 -2.56 14.52
N ASN A 84 9.96 -2.64 13.23
CA ASN A 84 9.08 -3.11 12.17
C ASN A 84 9.10 -4.62 11.92
N GLN A 85 9.98 -5.42 12.52
CA GLN A 85 10.05 -6.86 12.23
C GLN A 85 8.84 -7.65 12.79
N TYR A 86 8.14 -7.08 13.79
CA TYR A 86 6.93 -7.64 14.39
C TYR A 86 5.66 -6.85 14.06
N SER A 87 5.73 -5.89 13.14
CA SER A 87 4.54 -5.11 12.77
C SER A 87 3.57 -5.98 12.01
N ARG A 88 2.48 -6.38 12.67
CA ARG A 88 1.41 -7.18 12.05
C ARG A 88 0.76 -6.35 10.94
N ARG A 89 0.67 -6.93 9.73
CA ARG A 89 -0.13 -6.37 8.65
C ARG A 89 -1.58 -6.27 9.11
N LYS A 90 -2.13 -5.06 9.14
CA LYS A 90 -3.54 -4.82 9.46
C LYS A 90 -4.39 -5.06 8.21
N SER A 91 -5.57 -5.63 8.40
CA SER A 91 -6.57 -5.72 7.33
C SER A 91 -7.09 -4.32 6.98
N VAL A 92 -7.43 -4.12 5.72
CA VAL A 92 -8.10 -2.92 5.22
C VAL A 92 -9.45 -3.31 4.64
N PHE A 93 -10.45 -2.47 4.85
CA PHE A 93 -11.80 -2.69 4.38
C PHE A 93 -12.33 -1.42 3.71
N ALA A 94 -13.26 -1.62 2.78
CA ALA A 94 -14.03 -0.55 2.16
C ALA A 94 -15.52 -0.84 2.36
N GLU A 95 -16.36 0.15 2.10
CA GLU A 95 -17.80 -0.01 2.20
C GLU A 95 -18.30 -1.11 1.23
N GLN A 96 -19.27 -1.89 1.70
CA GLN A 96 -19.93 -2.91 0.88
C GLN A 96 -20.82 -2.21 -0.15
N TYR A 97 -20.79 -2.73 -1.37
CA TYR A 97 -21.63 -2.26 -2.46
C TYR A 97 -22.23 -3.48 -3.16
N ASN A 98 -23.56 -3.59 -3.13
CA ASN A 98 -24.28 -4.61 -3.87
C ASN A 98 -24.82 -4.00 -5.17
N PRO A 99 -24.28 -4.36 -6.35
CA PRO A 99 -24.76 -3.81 -7.61
C PRO A 99 -26.17 -4.27 -8.00
N GLU A 100 -26.67 -5.38 -7.44
CA GLU A 100 -28.03 -5.89 -7.70
C GLU A 100 -29.10 -5.03 -7.02
N ASP A 101 -28.79 -4.42 -5.88
CA ASP A 101 -29.72 -3.54 -5.16
C ASP A 101 -29.74 -2.11 -5.76
N ASP A 102 -28.79 -1.80 -6.65
CA ASP A 102 -28.66 -0.52 -7.37
C ASP A 102 -29.29 -0.61 -8.78
N GLU A 103 -30.25 -1.53 -8.95
CA GLU A 103 -31.03 -1.73 -10.19
C GLU A 103 -32.04 -0.60 -10.45
N ASP A 104 -32.31 0.26 -9.47
CA ASP A 104 -33.03 1.51 -9.70
C ASP A 104 -32.12 2.50 -10.45
N ASP A 105 -32.35 2.64 -11.76
CA ASP A 105 -31.79 3.70 -12.60
C ASP A 105 -32.12 5.13 -12.10
N ASP A 106 -32.88 5.25 -11.00
CA ASP A 106 -33.31 6.50 -10.35
C ASP A 106 -32.21 7.19 -9.53
N VAL A 107 -31.04 6.57 -9.34
CA VAL A 107 -29.90 7.27 -8.74
C VAL A 107 -29.27 8.18 -9.78
N GLU A 108 -29.75 9.43 -9.83
CA GLU A 108 -29.31 10.45 -10.77
C GLU A 108 -27.78 10.46 -10.93
N ARG A 109 -27.33 10.31 -12.18
CA ARG A 109 -25.92 10.46 -12.55
C ARG A 109 -25.46 11.84 -12.06
N ILE A 110 -24.53 11.85 -11.13
CA ILE A 110 -23.98 13.08 -10.58
C ILE A 110 -23.11 13.73 -11.67
N ILE A 111 -23.54 14.86 -12.19
CA ILE A 111 -22.82 15.62 -13.22
C ILE A 111 -22.53 17.01 -12.66
N TYR A 112 -21.24 17.28 -12.44
CA TYR A 112 -20.76 18.63 -12.18
C TYR A 112 -20.24 19.24 -13.48
N PRO A 113 -20.76 20.39 -13.92
CA PRO A 113 -20.39 21.00 -15.19
C PRO A 113 -18.92 21.43 -15.19
N LYS A 114 -18.22 21.20 -16.30
CA LYS A 114 -16.80 21.54 -16.53
C LYS A 114 -16.65 22.05 -17.95
N SER A 115 -15.72 22.98 -18.19
CA SER A 115 -15.37 23.34 -19.57
C SER A 115 -14.62 22.18 -20.25
N ASP A 116 -14.61 22.18 -21.59
CA ASP A 116 -13.88 21.17 -22.36
C ASP A 116 -12.38 21.19 -22.04
N GLU A 117 -11.82 22.39 -21.87
CA GLU A 117 -10.41 22.58 -21.47
C GLU A 117 -10.13 21.99 -20.08
N GLN A 118 -11.00 22.24 -19.09
CA GLN A 118 -10.88 21.67 -17.75
C GLN A 118 -10.98 20.15 -17.80
N ARG A 119 -11.93 19.62 -18.57
CA ARG A 119 -12.14 18.17 -18.72
C ARG A 119 -10.92 17.50 -19.36
N GLN A 120 -10.30 18.13 -20.36
CA GLN A 120 -9.09 17.62 -20.98
C GLN A 120 -7.92 17.58 -19.97
N ARG A 121 -7.62 18.70 -19.30
CA ARG A 121 -6.53 18.77 -18.30
C ARG A 121 -6.73 17.75 -17.18
N LEU A 122 -7.96 17.63 -16.68
CA LEU A 122 -8.31 16.69 -15.63
C LEU A 122 -8.13 15.24 -16.09
N GLY A 123 -8.58 14.93 -17.32
CA GLY A 123 -8.39 13.61 -17.94
C GLY A 123 -6.91 13.25 -18.10
N GLU A 124 -6.07 14.20 -18.53
CA GLU A 124 -4.62 14.01 -18.64
C GLU A 124 -3.97 13.79 -17.27
N ALA A 125 -4.38 14.54 -16.25
CA ALA A 125 -3.85 14.44 -14.89
C ALA A 125 -4.12 13.08 -14.24
N VAL A 126 -5.33 12.51 -14.44
CA VAL A 126 -5.70 11.23 -13.82
C VAL A 126 -5.25 10.01 -14.61
N ARG A 127 -4.92 10.16 -15.90
CA ARG A 127 -4.63 9.04 -16.82
C ARG A 127 -3.53 8.08 -16.33
N ASN A 128 -2.50 8.62 -15.66
CA ASN A 128 -1.35 7.85 -15.20
C ASN A 128 -1.53 7.23 -13.81
N ILE A 129 -2.61 7.58 -13.09
CA ILE A 129 -2.91 7.03 -11.78
C ILE A 129 -3.46 5.61 -11.95
N LEU A 130 -2.93 4.67 -11.16
CA LEU A 130 -3.21 3.23 -11.30
C LEU A 130 -4.70 2.90 -11.36
N LEU A 131 -5.52 3.54 -10.52
CA LEU A 131 -6.96 3.30 -10.42
C LEU A 131 -7.74 3.72 -11.67
N PHE A 132 -7.22 4.69 -12.43
CA PHE A 132 -7.89 5.26 -13.59
C PHE A 132 -7.36 4.68 -14.91
N ARG A 133 -6.16 4.09 -14.91
CA ARG A 133 -5.53 3.49 -16.10
C ARG A 133 -6.32 2.32 -16.68
N SER A 134 -7.05 1.59 -15.85
CA SER A 134 -7.84 0.42 -16.27
C SER A 134 -9.28 0.75 -16.68
N LEU A 135 -9.70 2.01 -16.55
CA LEU A 135 -11.05 2.42 -16.92
C LEU A 135 -11.17 2.56 -18.43
N ASP A 136 -12.32 2.15 -18.96
CA ASP A 136 -12.66 2.47 -20.35
C ASP A 136 -13.04 3.95 -20.52
N LEU A 137 -13.26 4.38 -21.77
CA LEU A 137 -13.60 5.76 -22.09
C LEU A 137 -14.90 6.22 -21.41
N GLN A 138 -15.92 5.37 -21.34
CA GLN A 138 -17.23 5.71 -20.78
C GLN A 138 -17.14 5.85 -19.25
N GLN A 139 -16.49 4.90 -18.59
CA GLN A 139 -16.20 4.93 -17.16
C GLN A 139 -15.37 6.15 -16.80
N MET A 140 -14.34 6.47 -17.59
CA MET A 140 -13.55 7.67 -17.38
C MET A 140 -14.42 8.93 -17.49
N GLN A 141 -15.32 9.00 -18.47
CA GLN A 141 -16.24 10.14 -18.61
C GLN A 141 -17.18 10.26 -17.41
N GLU A 142 -17.77 9.16 -16.95
CA GLU A 142 -18.64 9.13 -15.77
C GLU A 142 -17.90 9.58 -14.49
N VAL A 143 -16.68 9.11 -14.32
CA VAL A 143 -15.78 9.53 -13.24
C VAL A 143 -15.50 11.02 -13.30
N LEU A 144 -15.12 11.55 -14.47
CA LEU A 144 -14.84 12.97 -14.65
C LEU A 144 -16.10 13.82 -14.40
N ASP A 145 -17.28 13.36 -14.81
CA ASP A 145 -18.54 14.07 -14.56
C ASP A 145 -18.85 14.16 -13.07
N ALA A 146 -18.59 13.08 -12.32
CA ALA A 146 -18.83 12.98 -10.89
C ALA A 146 -17.84 13.76 -10.00
N MET A 147 -16.73 14.27 -10.54
CA MET A 147 -15.80 15.11 -9.78
C MET A 147 -16.38 16.50 -9.54
N PHE A 148 -16.36 17.00 -8.30
CA PHE A 148 -16.85 18.33 -7.93
C PHE A 148 -15.71 19.31 -7.66
N GLU A 149 -15.96 20.60 -7.90
CA GLU A 149 -14.98 21.65 -7.64
C GLU A 149 -14.91 21.96 -6.13
N ARG A 150 -13.70 22.08 -5.60
CA ARG A 150 -13.41 22.57 -4.25
C ARG A 150 -12.43 23.73 -4.34
N LYS A 151 -12.94 24.94 -4.08
CA LYS A 151 -12.13 26.16 -3.97
C LYS A 151 -11.50 26.26 -2.59
N VAL A 152 -10.29 26.81 -2.53
CA VAL A 152 -9.51 26.95 -1.30
C VAL A 152 -8.88 28.33 -1.23
N LYS A 153 -8.65 28.80 0.00
CA LYS A 153 -7.97 30.05 0.32
C LYS A 153 -6.60 29.77 0.95
N PRO A 154 -5.68 30.74 0.96
CA PRO A 154 -4.42 30.63 1.69
C PRO A 154 -4.65 30.26 3.16
N GLY A 155 -3.94 29.24 3.65
CA GLY A 155 -4.06 28.69 5.01
C GLY A 155 -5.10 27.57 5.15
N ASP A 156 -5.89 27.28 4.12
CA ASP A 156 -6.87 26.19 4.20
C ASP A 156 -6.17 24.82 4.18
N ILE A 157 -6.53 23.97 5.14
CA ILE A 157 -6.08 22.57 5.18
C ILE A 157 -7.03 21.72 4.34
N VAL A 158 -6.52 21.20 3.21
CA VAL A 158 -7.30 20.39 2.27
C VAL A 158 -7.52 19.00 2.82
N ILE A 159 -6.44 18.38 3.30
CA ILE A 159 -6.43 17.12 4.05
C ILE A 159 -5.47 17.27 5.22
N LYS A 160 -5.77 16.59 6.32
CA LYS A 160 -4.93 16.60 7.52
C LYS A 160 -4.47 15.17 7.80
N GLN A 161 -3.19 15.03 8.16
CA GLN A 161 -2.62 13.74 8.53
C GLN A 161 -3.39 13.12 9.70
N GLY A 162 -3.61 11.81 9.63
CA GLY A 162 -4.34 11.04 10.65
C GLY A 162 -5.86 11.04 10.49
N ASP A 163 -6.44 12.01 9.76
CA ASP A 163 -7.88 12.04 9.50
C ASP A 163 -8.29 10.92 8.54
N ASP A 164 -9.55 10.50 8.61
CA ASP A 164 -10.12 9.53 7.67
C ASP A 164 -10.14 10.12 6.25
N GLY A 165 -9.69 9.33 5.29
CA GLY A 165 -9.60 9.76 3.91
C GLY A 165 -10.81 9.33 3.10
N ASP A 166 -11.68 10.27 2.72
CA ASP A 166 -12.89 9.95 1.92
C ASP A 166 -12.80 10.37 0.45
N ASN A 167 -11.96 11.36 0.15
CA ASN A 167 -11.89 11.97 -1.18
C ASN A 167 -10.50 11.86 -1.81
N PHE A 168 -10.46 11.76 -3.12
CA PHE A 168 -9.29 12.00 -3.95
C PHE A 168 -9.35 13.42 -4.51
N TYR A 169 -8.19 14.09 -4.64
CA TYR A 169 -8.10 15.46 -5.13
C TYR A 169 -7.10 15.58 -6.28
N VAL A 170 -7.46 16.38 -7.28
CA VAL A 170 -6.60 16.80 -8.40
C VAL A 170 -6.52 18.31 -8.40
N ILE A 171 -5.31 18.86 -8.52
CA ILE A 171 -5.08 20.30 -8.53
C ILE A 171 -5.40 20.87 -9.91
N ASP A 172 -6.29 21.87 -9.96
CA ASP A 172 -6.54 22.67 -11.17
C ASP A 172 -5.73 23.97 -11.16
N SER A 173 -5.57 24.60 -10.00
CA SER A 173 -4.73 25.79 -9.81
C SER A 173 -4.36 26.01 -8.34
N GLY A 174 -3.29 26.76 -8.09
CA GLY A 174 -2.80 27.13 -6.77
C GLY A 174 -1.54 26.38 -6.34
N VAL A 175 -0.92 26.86 -5.26
CA VAL A 175 0.28 26.27 -4.65
C VAL A 175 -0.09 25.63 -3.33
N TYR A 176 0.39 24.40 -3.12
CA TYR A 176 0.09 23.60 -1.92
C TYR A 176 1.36 23.06 -1.30
N HIS A 177 1.43 23.08 0.03
CA HIS A 177 2.53 22.48 0.78
C HIS A 177 2.11 21.16 1.41
N ILE A 178 3.04 20.21 1.42
CA ILE A 178 2.85 18.88 1.99
C ILE A 178 3.64 18.80 3.28
N TYR A 179 2.95 18.61 4.40
CA TYR A 179 3.55 18.45 5.72
C TYR A 179 3.33 17.04 6.25
N VAL A 180 4.36 16.49 6.90
CA VAL A 180 4.29 15.20 7.57
C VAL A 180 4.79 15.35 9.01
N ASP A 181 3.99 14.89 9.96
CA ASP A 181 4.38 14.70 11.34
C ASP A 181 5.14 13.38 11.48
N THR A 182 6.32 13.45 12.08
CA THR A 182 7.16 12.30 12.45
C THR A 182 7.39 12.29 13.96
N ASP A 183 7.86 11.18 14.52
CA ASP A 183 8.12 11.07 15.97
C ASP A 183 9.15 12.09 16.49
N GLN A 184 10.00 12.61 15.60
CA GLN A 184 11.08 13.54 15.93
C GLN A 184 10.75 15.01 15.62
N GLU A 185 9.92 15.26 14.60
CA GLU A 185 9.65 16.60 14.08
C GLU A 185 8.18 16.71 13.65
N LYS A 186 7.50 17.76 14.14
CA LYS A 186 6.13 18.11 13.74
C LYS A 186 6.16 19.12 12.60
N ASN A 187 5.20 19.03 11.68
CA ASN A 187 5.02 19.88 10.51
C ASN A 187 6.25 19.96 9.61
N LYS A 188 6.92 18.83 9.36
CA LYS A 188 8.04 18.80 8.42
C LYS A 188 7.52 18.99 6.99
N LEU A 189 7.99 20.04 6.30
CA LEU A 189 7.69 20.26 4.90
C LEU A 189 8.42 19.21 4.04
N VAL A 190 7.68 18.29 3.43
CA VAL A 190 8.24 17.19 2.62
C VAL A 190 8.13 17.42 1.12
N GLY A 191 7.27 18.36 0.69
CA GLY A 191 7.06 18.63 -0.72
C GLY A 191 6.12 19.80 -0.95
N LYS A 192 5.98 20.14 -2.23
CA LYS A 192 5.07 21.19 -2.70
C LYS A 192 4.45 20.79 -4.03
N TYR A 193 3.21 21.21 -4.24
CA TYR A 193 2.56 21.21 -5.54
C TYR A 193 2.45 22.64 -6.06
N ASP A 194 2.58 22.79 -7.38
CA ASP A 194 2.51 24.08 -8.06
C ASP A 194 1.63 23.94 -9.29
N ASN A 195 0.36 24.38 -9.16
CA ASN A 195 -0.68 24.38 -10.21
C ASN A 195 -0.97 23.03 -10.88
N ALA A 196 -0.37 21.93 -10.42
CA ALA A 196 -0.53 20.60 -10.95
C ALA A 196 -0.22 19.54 -9.89
N GLY A 197 -0.80 18.36 -10.05
CA GLY A 197 -0.61 17.21 -9.18
C GLY A 197 -1.93 16.66 -8.67
N SER A 198 -1.84 15.52 -7.99
CA SER A 198 -2.98 14.85 -7.39
C SER A 198 -2.56 14.17 -6.10
N PHE A 199 -3.48 13.99 -5.17
CA PHE A 199 -3.19 13.35 -3.90
C PHE A 199 -4.42 12.67 -3.32
N GLY A 200 -4.17 11.66 -2.47
CA GLY A 200 -5.22 10.93 -1.78
C GLY A 200 -5.87 9.83 -2.61
N GLU A 201 -5.24 9.31 -3.66
CA GLU A 201 -5.79 8.24 -4.50
C GLU A 201 -6.13 6.96 -3.72
N LEU A 202 -5.35 6.61 -2.70
CA LEU A 202 -5.58 5.43 -1.85
C LEU A 202 -6.91 5.52 -1.09
N ALA A 203 -7.41 6.74 -0.83
CA ALA A 203 -8.72 6.92 -0.24
C ALA A 203 -9.84 6.37 -1.13
N LEU A 204 -9.65 6.21 -2.44
CA LEU A 204 -10.66 5.59 -3.29
C LEU A 204 -10.71 4.06 -3.15
N MET A 205 -9.65 3.43 -2.64
CA MET A 205 -9.59 1.97 -2.50
C MET A 205 -10.24 1.48 -1.21
N TYR A 206 -9.86 2.08 -0.08
CA TYR A 206 -10.25 1.64 1.26
C TYR A 206 -10.10 2.77 2.27
N ASN A 207 -10.76 2.65 3.42
CA ASN A 207 -10.61 3.63 4.48
C ASN A 207 -9.25 3.47 5.16
N MET A 208 -8.38 4.46 4.98
CA MET A 208 -7.09 4.55 5.66
C MET A 208 -6.83 6.00 6.09
N PRO A 209 -6.21 6.19 7.27
CA PRO A 209 -5.80 7.52 7.73
C PRO A 209 -4.89 8.20 6.72
N ARG A 210 -5.04 9.51 6.56
CA ARG A 210 -4.16 10.31 5.70
C ARG A 210 -2.72 10.26 6.20
N ALA A 211 -1.78 10.03 5.30
CA ALA A 211 -0.34 9.97 5.61
C ALA A 211 0.32 11.35 5.75
N ALA A 212 -0.32 12.42 5.25
CA ALA A 212 0.23 13.76 5.23
C ALA A 212 -0.87 14.82 5.33
N THR A 213 -0.50 16.01 5.77
CA THR A 213 -1.31 17.22 5.74
C THR A 213 -1.00 18.01 4.47
N ILE A 214 -2.02 18.51 3.78
CA ILE A 214 -1.89 19.37 2.61
C ILE A 214 -2.53 20.71 2.93
N GLU A 215 -1.75 21.78 2.87
CA GLU A 215 -2.19 23.15 3.12
C GLU A 215 -2.10 23.98 1.84
N ALA A 216 -3.11 24.79 1.56
CA ALA A 216 -3.11 25.74 0.47
C ALA A 216 -2.28 26.99 0.85
N VAL A 217 -1.28 27.33 0.05
CA VAL A 217 -0.44 28.52 0.26
C VAL A 217 -1.01 29.73 -0.48
N THR A 218 -1.68 29.50 -1.61
CA THR A 218 -2.37 30.52 -2.40
C THR A 218 -3.85 30.20 -2.51
N GLU A 219 -4.64 31.15 -3.00
CA GLU A 219 -5.97 30.82 -3.52
C GLU A 219 -5.83 29.84 -4.68
N GLY A 220 -6.76 28.88 -4.78
CA GLY A 220 -6.68 27.80 -5.75
C GLY A 220 -7.98 27.01 -5.88
N SER A 221 -8.00 26.10 -6.85
CA SER A 221 -9.13 25.21 -7.11
C SER A 221 -8.67 23.78 -7.32
N LEU A 222 -9.48 22.84 -6.81
CA LEU A 222 -9.23 21.41 -6.84
C LEU A 222 -10.48 20.70 -7.39
N TRP A 223 -10.27 19.60 -8.11
CA TRP A 223 -11.32 18.63 -8.41
C TRP A 223 -11.28 17.51 -7.39
N ALA A 224 -12.41 17.23 -6.76
CA ALA A 224 -12.55 16.24 -5.71
C ALA A 224 -13.47 15.09 -6.14
N MET A 225 -13.17 13.87 -5.67
CA MET A 225 -13.96 12.67 -5.97
C MET A 225 -14.12 11.82 -4.71
N ASN A 226 -15.36 11.48 -4.38
CA ASN A 226 -15.67 10.63 -3.23
C ASN A 226 -15.43 9.15 -3.56
N ARG A 227 -14.88 8.41 -2.59
CA ARG A 227 -14.69 6.95 -2.64
C ARG A 227 -15.95 6.19 -3.05
N GLN A 228 -17.09 6.46 -2.42
CA GLN A 228 -18.34 5.73 -2.65
C GLN A 228 -18.83 5.94 -4.09
N THR A 229 -18.76 7.18 -4.59
CA THR A 229 -19.13 7.52 -5.96
C THR A 229 -18.22 6.81 -6.97
N PHE A 230 -16.91 6.82 -6.75
CA PHE A 230 -15.96 6.12 -7.61
C PHE A 230 -16.21 4.61 -7.62
N ARG A 231 -16.34 3.98 -6.44
CA ARG A 231 -16.60 2.54 -6.32
C ARG A 231 -17.90 2.15 -7.01
N ARG A 232 -18.96 2.93 -6.83
CA ARG A 232 -20.25 2.71 -7.50
C ARG A 232 -20.09 2.70 -9.01
N ILE A 233 -19.45 3.71 -9.61
CA ILE A 233 -19.26 3.80 -11.07
C ILE A 233 -18.50 2.56 -11.59
N VAL A 234 -17.39 2.21 -10.95
CA VAL A 234 -16.53 1.09 -11.40
C VAL A 234 -17.25 -0.25 -11.25
N LEU A 235 -17.87 -0.50 -10.09
CA LEU A 235 -18.52 -1.79 -9.79
C LEU A 235 -19.83 -1.95 -10.56
N LYS A 236 -20.67 -0.90 -10.68
CA LYS A 236 -21.91 -0.93 -11.47
C LYS A 236 -21.62 -1.19 -12.93
N SER A 237 -20.62 -0.52 -13.50
CA SER A 237 -20.20 -0.74 -14.89
C SER A 237 -19.67 -2.16 -15.12
N ALA A 238 -18.84 -2.68 -14.21
CA ALA A 238 -18.35 -4.06 -14.29
C ALA A 238 -19.47 -5.10 -14.19
N PHE A 239 -20.43 -4.88 -13.29
CA PHE A 239 -21.61 -5.74 -13.13
C PHE A 239 -22.48 -5.74 -14.39
N LYS A 240 -22.79 -4.55 -14.93
CA LYS A 240 -23.59 -4.41 -16.16
C LYS A 240 -22.94 -5.13 -17.34
N LYS A 241 -21.63 -4.96 -17.55
CA LYS A 241 -20.89 -5.69 -18.59
C LYS A 241 -20.95 -7.20 -18.40
N ARG A 242 -20.85 -7.69 -17.16
CA ARG A 242 -20.95 -9.13 -16.87
C ARG A 242 -22.34 -9.67 -17.22
N LYS A 243 -23.41 -8.97 -16.82
CA LYS A 243 -24.81 -9.31 -17.14
C LYS A 243 -25.05 -9.29 -18.65
N GLU A 244 -24.51 -8.31 -19.36
CA GLU A 244 -24.54 -8.24 -20.82
C GLU A 244 -23.86 -9.45 -21.47
N TYR A 245 -22.64 -9.81 -21.04
CA TYR A 245 -21.94 -10.98 -21.57
C TYR A 245 -22.67 -12.30 -21.27
N GLU A 246 -23.23 -12.45 -20.07
CA GLU A 246 -24.02 -13.61 -19.69
C GLU A 246 -25.25 -13.77 -20.58
N ASN A 247 -25.99 -12.68 -20.81
CA ASN A 247 -27.13 -12.68 -21.74
C ASN A 247 -26.72 -13.08 -23.17
N LEU A 248 -25.54 -12.63 -23.64
CA LEU A 248 -25.03 -13.01 -24.95
C LEU A 248 -24.64 -14.49 -25.00
N LEU A 249 -24.02 -15.04 -23.95
CA LEU A 249 -23.64 -16.45 -23.88
C LEU A 249 -24.87 -17.36 -23.83
N ASN A 250 -25.89 -17.00 -23.05
CA ASN A 250 -27.16 -17.73 -22.98
C ASN A 250 -27.90 -17.73 -24.32
N GLY A 251 -27.68 -16.70 -25.14
CA GLY A 251 -28.22 -16.62 -26.49
C GLY A 251 -27.55 -17.55 -27.51
N VAL A 252 -26.43 -18.20 -27.19
CA VAL A 252 -25.68 -19.07 -28.11
C VAL A 252 -26.06 -20.54 -27.87
N PRO A 253 -26.78 -21.22 -28.79
CA PRO A 253 -27.25 -22.59 -28.58
C PRO A 253 -26.14 -23.62 -28.33
N MET A 254 -24.95 -23.38 -28.89
CA MET A 254 -23.78 -24.26 -28.71
C MET A 254 -23.22 -24.26 -27.28
N LEU A 255 -23.53 -23.23 -26.49
CA LEU A 255 -23.01 -23.02 -25.13
C LEU A 255 -24.03 -23.35 -24.04
N GLN A 256 -25.20 -23.87 -24.39
CA GLN A 256 -26.28 -24.19 -23.44
C GLN A 256 -25.90 -25.24 -22.37
N THR A 257 -24.85 -26.03 -22.59
CA THR A 257 -24.38 -27.04 -21.62
C THR A 257 -23.48 -26.48 -20.51
N LEU A 258 -23.21 -25.17 -20.51
CA LEU A 258 -22.39 -24.51 -19.49
C LEU A 258 -23.20 -24.01 -18.27
N GLU A 259 -24.53 -24.15 -18.32
CA GLU A 259 -25.44 -23.99 -17.17
C GLU A 259 -25.26 -25.12 -16.15
#